data_AF-A0AA38ZNS6-F1
#
_entry.id   AF-A0AA38ZNS6-F1
#
_cell.length_a   1.000
_cell.length_b   1.000
_cell.length_c   1.000
_cell.angle_alpha   90.00
_cell.angle_beta   90.00
_cell.angle_gamma   90.00
#
_symmetry.space_group_name_H-M   'P 1'
#
loop_
_entity.id
_entity.type
_entity.pdbx_description
1 polymer ?
#
loop_
_entity_poly.entity_id
_entity_poly.type
_entity_poly.pdbx_seq_one_letter_code
_entity_poly.pdbx_strand_id
1 'polypeptide(L)'
;MIGFEWTTAKFFWYIFFTFSSLLYFTFFGMMAVAVTPNQHIAAIIALAFYALWNLFSGFIVPQTRIPVWWRWYYWACPVAWTLYGLVTSQYGDIEDKLLGTNITVQQYLDDYFGFKHDFLGVVAAVIVGFTVLFLFIFAFSIKVFNFQRR
;
A
#
# COMPACT_ATOMS: atom_id res chain seq x y z
N MET A 1 -15.43 7.74 14.98
CA MET A 1 -14.36 6.87 14.45
C MET A 1 -14.73 5.42 14.76
N ILE A 2 -14.35 4.48 13.89
CA ILE A 2 -14.86 3.10 13.70
C ILE A 2 -14.69 2.14 14.92
N GLY A 3 -14.54 2.65 16.14
CA GLY A 3 -14.32 1.83 17.33
C GLY A 3 -12.86 1.38 17.51
N PHE A 4 -11.91 2.07 16.86
CA PHE A 4 -10.48 1.87 17.13
C PHE A 4 -10.09 2.39 18.51
N GLU A 5 -9.02 1.83 19.08
CA GLU A 5 -8.47 2.28 20.34
C GLU A 5 -8.05 3.76 20.26
N TRP A 6 -8.45 4.53 21.26
CA TRP A 6 -8.24 5.97 21.35
C TRP A 6 -6.83 6.33 21.85
N THR A 7 -5.81 5.77 21.21
CA THR A 7 -4.40 6.07 21.50
C THR A 7 -3.86 7.07 20.48
N THR A 8 -3.26 8.16 20.96
CA THR A 8 -2.72 9.23 20.10
C THR A 8 -1.74 8.71 19.04
N ALA A 9 -0.90 7.74 19.39
CA ALA A 9 0.03 7.11 18.46
C ALA A 9 -0.69 6.38 17.31
N LYS A 10 -1.71 5.56 17.60
CA LYS A 10 -2.50 4.84 16.60
C LYS A 10 -3.24 5.78 15.65
N PHE A 11 -3.74 6.89 16.17
CA PHE A 11 -4.36 7.95 15.38
C PHE A 11 -3.38 8.58 14.37
N PHE A 12 -2.17 8.96 14.82
CA PHE A 12 -1.16 9.52 13.92
C PHE A 12 -0.67 8.51 12.88
N TRP A 13 -0.49 7.24 13.26
CA TRP A 13 -0.17 6.18 12.30
C TRP A 13 -1.26 6.00 11.25
N TYR A 14 -2.53 5.98 11.67
CA TYR A 14 -3.67 5.90 10.77
C TYR A 14 -3.68 7.06 9.77
N ILE A 15 -3.52 8.30 10.26
CA ILE A 15 -3.43 9.48 9.39
C ILE A 15 -2.24 9.37 8.44
N PHE A 16 -1.07 8.99 8.94
CA PHE A 16 0.15 8.87 8.15
C PHE A 16 -0.03 7.88 6.98
N PHE A 17 -0.50 6.67 7.25
CA PHE A 17 -0.70 5.65 6.21
C PHE A 17 -1.81 6.05 5.24
N THR A 18 -2.92 6.59 5.75
CA THR A 18 -4.03 7.05 4.90
C THR A 18 -3.60 8.21 4.00
N PHE A 19 -2.97 9.24 4.57
CA PHE A 19 -2.48 10.40 3.82
C PHE A 19 -1.42 10.01 2.79
N SER A 20 -0.44 9.21 3.17
CA SER A 20 0.60 8.74 2.25
C SER A 20 0.01 7.89 1.13
N SER A 21 -1.04 7.11 1.42
CA SER A 21 -1.73 6.35 0.38
C SER A 21 -2.42 7.23 -0.65
N LEU A 22 -3.17 8.23 -0.20
CA LEU A 22 -3.78 9.22 -1.09
C LEU A 22 -2.73 9.94 -1.93
N LEU A 23 -1.58 10.28 -1.36
CA LEU A 23 -0.48 10.92 -2.08
C LEU A 23 0.08 10.03 -3.19
N TYR A 24 0.49 8.79 -2.89
CA TYR A 24 1.08 7.93 -3.92
C TYR A 24 0.06 7.58 -5.01
N PHE A 25 -1.23 7.39 -4.68
CA PHE A 25 -2.27 7.17 -5.69
C PHE A 25 -2.40 8.37 -6.62
N THR A 26 -2.36 9.59 -6.06
CA THR A 26 -2.41 10.83 -6.83
C THR A 26 -1.18 10.95 -7.74
N PHE A 27 0.03 10.72 -7.20
CA PHE A 27 1.26 10.78 -7.97
C PHE A 27 1.34 9.70 -9.06
N PHE A 28 0.83 8.50 -8.78
CA PHE A 28 0.72 7.44 -9.78
C PHE A 28 -0.21 7.84 -10.93
N GLY A 29 -1.38 8.41 -10.63
CA GLY A 29 -2.31 8.92 -11.64
C GLY A 29 -1.68 10.01 -12.51
N MET A 30 -1.01 10.98 -11.88
CA MET A 30 -0.29 12.03 -12.60
C MET A 30 0.86 11.49 -13.45
N MET A 31 1.63 10.53 -12.93
CA MET A 31 2.67 9.82 -13.66
C MET A 31 2.11 9.10 -14.89
N ALA A 32 1.02 8.36 -14.75
CA ALA A 32 0.39 7.62 -15.85
C ALA A 32 -0.04 8.55 -17.00
N VAL A 33 -0.60 9.72 -16.67
CA VAL A 33 -0.97 10.74 -17.67
C VAL A 33 0.28 11.36 -18.31
N ALA A 34 1.32 11.67 -17.53
CA ALA A 34 2.53 12.30 -18.05
C ALA A 34 3.37 11.40 -18.95
N VAL A 35 3.33 10.07 -18.75
CA VAL A 35 4.09 9.09 -19.56
C VAL A 35 3.36 8.70 -20.85
N THR A 36 2.03 8.91 -20.90
CA THR A 36 1.21 8.46 -22.03
C THR A 36 0.83 9.61 -22.96
N PRO A 37 0.68 9.34 -24.27
CA PRO A 37 0.34 10.38 -25.24
C PRO A 37 -1.14 10.79 -25.22
N ASN A 38 -2.02 10.01 -24.58
CA ASN A 38 -3.46 10.29 -24.52
C ASN A 38 -4.06 9.79 -23.20
N GLN A 39 -4.97 10.60 -22.63
CA GLN A 39 -5.72 10.29 -21.41
C GLN A 39 -6.46 8.94 -21.44
N HIS A 40 -6.96 8.49 -22.60
CA HIS A 40 -7.64 7.20 -22.70
C HIS A 40 -6.67 6.03 -22.46
N ILE A 41 -5.45 6.14 -22.98
CA ILE A 41 -4.40 5.14 -22.78
C ILE A 41 -3.94 5.17 -21.31
N ALA A 42 -3.77 6.38 -20.74
CA ALA A 42 -3.46 6.55 -19.33
C ALA A 42 -4.47 5.83 -18.42
N ALA A 43 -5.76 6.00 -18.69
CA ALA A 43 -6.84 5.40 -17.92
C ALA A 43 -6.81 3.87 -18.00
N ILE A 44 -6.61 3.29 -19.19
CA ILE A 44 -6.53 1.83 -19.37
C ILE A 44 -5.33 1.26 -18.58
N ILE A 45 -4.17 1.91 -18.66
CA ILE A 45 -2.98 1.48 -17.93
C ILE A 45 -3.21 1.58 -16.42
N ALA A 46 -3.74 2.70 -15.93
CA ALA A 46 -4.02 2.89 -14.51
C ALA A 46 -5.01 1.83 -13.98
N LEU A 47 -6.08 1.54 -14.73
CA LEU A 47 -7.05 0.50 -14.39
C LEU A 47 -6.41 -0.89 -14.27
N ALA A 48 -5.52 -1.25 -15.21
CA ALA A 48 -4.80 -2.52 -15.15
C ALA A 48 -3.92 -2.62 -13.89
N PHE A 49 -3.18 -1.56 -13.56
CA PHE A 49 -2.37 -1.52 -12.34
C PHE A 49 -3.22 -1.56 -11.07
N TYR A 50 -4.34 -0.84 -11.02
CA TYR A 50 -5.25 -0.87 -9.87
C TYR A 50 -5.86 -2.26 -9.67
N ALA A 51 -6.22 -2.97 -10.74
CA ALA A 51 -6.70 -4.34 -10.66
C ALA A 51 -5.63 -5.29 -10.10
N LEU A 52 -4.39 -5.17 -10.58
CA LEU A 52 -3.29 -5.98 -10.08
C LEU A 52 -2.96 -5.66 -8.61
N TRP A 53 -2.92 -4.39 -8.25
CA TRP A 53 -2.71 -3.99 -6.86
C TRP A 53 -3.82 -4.51 -5.95
N ASN A 54 -5.08 -4.47 -6.39
CA ASN A 54 -6.20 -4.99 -5.61
C ASN A 54 -6.03 -6.50 -5.34
N LEU A 55 -5.70 -7.29 -6.36
CA LEU A 55 -5.53 -8.74 -6.26
C LEU A 55 -4.37 -9.15 -5.35
N PHE A 56 -3.22 -8.49 -5.50
CA PHE A 56 -1.98 -8.84 -4.80
C PHE A 56 -1.68 -7.96 -3.58
N SER A 57 -2.64 -7.16 -3.12
CA SER A 57 -2.51 -6.31 -1.93
C SER A 57 -2.34 -7.10 -0.63
N GLY A 58 -2.55 -8.41 -0.63
CA GLY A 58 -2.50 -9.22 0.60
C GLY A 58 -3.86 -9.41 1.28
N PHE A 59 -4.90 -8.68 0.87
CA PHE A 59 -6.25 -8.85 1.40
C PHE A 59 -6.99 -10.03 0.77
N ILE A 60 -7.07 -10.07 -0.56
CA ILE A 60 -7.74 -11.17 -1.30
C ILE A 60 -6.89 -12.44 -1.25
N VAL A 61 -5.59 -12.29 -1.54
CA VAL A 61 -4.61 -13.38 -1.49
C VAL A 61 -3.55 -13.04 -0.45
N PRO A 62 -3.56 -13.68 0.72
CA PRO A 62 -2.54 -13.47 1.76
C PRO A 62 -1.14 -13.77 1.23
N GLN A 63 -0.14 -13.01 1.68
CA GLN A 63 1.25 -13.16 1.25
C GLN A 63 1.76 -14.61 1.40
N THR A 64 1.36 -15.29 2.48
CA THR A 64 1.73 -16.67 2.81
C THR A 64 1.28 -17.68 1.75
N ARG A 65 0.19 -17.39 1.04
CA ARG A 65 -0.41 -18.25 0.01
C ARG A 65 0.03 -17.92 -1.41
N ILE A 66 0.76 -16.81 -1.60
CA ILE A 66 1.29 -16.45 -2.92
C ILE A 66 2.46 -17.38 -3.26
N PRO A 67 2.48 -18.02 -4.45
CA PRO A 67 3.59 -18.84 -4.91
C PRO A 67 4.92 -18.06 -4.83
N VAL A 68 6.00 -18.74 -4.44
CA VAL A 68 7.29 -18.09 -4.16
C VAL A 68 7.78 -17.24 -5.35
N TRP A 69 7.55 -17.71 -6.58
CA TRP A 69 7.94 -16.98 -7.79
C TRP A 69 7.10 -15.73 -8.11
N TRP A 70 5.90 -15.58 -7.54
CA TRP A 70 5.07 -14.35 -7.65
C TRP A 70 5.22 -13.40 -6.45
N ARG A 71 5.88 -13.85 -5.38
CA ARG A 71 5.97 -13.10 -4.12
C ARG A 71 6.68 -11.76 -4.24
N TRP A 72 7.57 -11.58 -5.23
CA TRP A 72 8.20 -10.29 -5.49
C TRP A 72 7.18 -9.19 -5.84
N TYR A 73 6.08 -9.55 -6.52
CA TYR A 73 5.06 -8.58 -6.93
C TYR A 73 4.31 -8.01 -5.72
N TYR A 74 4.08 -8.84 -4.69
CA TYR A 74 3.53 -8.39 -3.42
C TYR A 74 4.37 -7.27 -2.82
N TRP A 75 5.69 -7.43 -2.81
CA TRP A 75 6.62 -6.40 -2.31
C TRP A 75 6.74 -5.16 -3.20
N ALA A 76 6.46 -5.30 -4.51
CA ALA A 76 6.41 -4.18 -5.44
C ALA A 76 5.07 -3.40 -5.39
N CYS A 77 4.05 -3.93 -4.73
CA CYS A 77 2.71 -3.34 -4.66
C CYS A 77 2.62 -2.33 -3.50
N PRO A 78 2.43 -1.01 -3.75
CA PRO A 78 2.33 -0.01 -2.68
C PRO A 78 1.09 -0.21 -1.79
N VAL A 79 0.02 -0.80 -2.35
CA VAL A 79 -1.21 -1.11 -1.59
C VAL A 79 -0.96 -2.20 -0.55
N ALA A 80 -0.10 -3.17 -0.85
CA ALA A 80 0.26 -4.23 0.10
C ALA A 80 0.93 -3.65 1.35
N TRP A 81 1.85 -2.72 1.18
CA TRP A 81 2.49 -2.00 2.27
C TRP A 81 1.51 -1.12 3.06
N THR A 82 0.55 -0.50 2.37
CA THR A 82 -0.49 0.31 3.03
C THR A 82 -1.36 -0.53 3.96
N LEU A 83 -1.81 -1.70 3.48
CA LEU A 83 -2.58 -2.63 4.29
C LEU A 83 -1.77 -3.19 5.45
N TYR A 84 -0.54 -3.59 5.21
CA TYR A 84 0.38 -4.01 6.27
C TYR A 84 0.43 -2.92 7.35
N GLY A 85 0.76 -1.68 6.97
CA GLY A 85 0.94 -0.57 7.91
C GLY A 85 -0.32 -0.25 8.71
N LEU A 86 -1.47 -0.15 8.03
CA LEU A 86 -2.74 0.13 8.69
C LEU A 86 -3.13 -0.98 9.67
N VAL A 87 -3.14 -2.24 9.21
CA VAL A 87 -3.55 -3.38 10.05
C VAL A 87 -2.62 -3.55 11.24
N THR A 88 -1.30 -3.48 11.00
CA THR A 88 -0.30 -3.64 12.05
C THR A 88 -0.30 -2.49 13.06
N SER A 89 -0.59 -1.25 12.62
CA SER A 89 -0.67 -0.09 13.50
C SER A 89 -1.88 -0.11 14.43
N GLN A 90 -3.00 -0.68 13.99
CA GLN A 90 -4.24 -0.67 14.75
C GLN A 90 -4.42 -1.93 15.60
N TYR A 91 -4.00 -3.07 15.08
CA TYR A 91 -4.29 -4.40 15.63
C TYR A 91 -3.04 -5.22 15.98
N GLY A 92 -1.84 -4.77 15.59
CA GLY A 92 -0.61 -5.55 15.77
C GLY A 92 -0.12 -5.67 17.21
N ASP A 93 -0.68 -4.89 18.13
CA ASP A 93 -0.40 -4.85 19.57
C ASP A 93 -1.59 -5.36 20.41
N ILE A 94 -2.65 -5.87 19.77
CA ILE A 94 -3.83 -6.38 20.46
C ILE A 94 -3.62 -7.87 20.78
N GLU A 95 -3.46 -8.16 22.06
CA GLU A 95 -3.31 -9.52 22.60
C GLU A 95 -4.66 -10.20 22.90
N ASP A 96 -5.78 -9.52 22.65
CA ASP A 96 -7.10 -10.10 22.86
C ASP A 96 -7.30 -11.35 22.00
N LYS A 97 -7.95 -12.35 22.61
CA LYS A 97 -8.27 -13.61 21.93
C LYS A 97 -9.35 -13.38 20.87
N LEU A 98 -9.13 -13.94 19.69
CA LEU A 98 -10.13 -13.97 18.64
C LEU A 98 -11.35 -14.79 19.09
N LEU A 99 -12.54 -14.22 18.92
CA LEU A 99 -13.82 -14.82 19.32
C LEU A 99 -13.95 -16.27 18.81
N GLY A 100 -14.07 -17.22 19.74
CA GLY A 100 -14.21 -18.64 19.42
C GLY A 100 -12.90 -19.40 19.18
N THR A 101 -11.75 -18.76 19.39
CA THR A 101 -10.42 -19.41 19.27
C THR A 101 -9.50 -19.07 20.45
N ASN A 102 -8.43 -19.83 20.61
CA ASN A 102 -7.42 -19.61 21.66
C ASN A 102 -6.20 -18.80 21.19
N ILE A 103 -6.26 -18.21 19.99
CA ILE A 103 -5.19 -17.41 19.39
C ILE A 103 -5.45 -15.91 19.59
N THR A 104 -4.39 -15.12 19.76
CA THR A 104 -4.49 -13.66 19.86
C THR A 104 -4.64 -13.03 18.47
N VAL A 105 -5.18 -11.82 18.39
CA VAL A 105 -5.26 -11.05 17.13
C VAL A 105 -3.86 -10.87 16.53
N GLN A 106 -2.88 -10.50 17.35
CA GLN A 106 -1.48 -10.38 16.92
C GLN A 106 -0.93 -11.69 16.32
N GLN A 107 -1.15 -12.84 16.95
CA GLN A 107 -0.69 -14.13 16.43
C GLN A 107 -1.32 -14.47 15.08
N TYR A 108 -2.62 -14.18 14.92
CA TYR A 108 -3.30 -14.38 13.65
C TYR A 108 -2.72 -13.51 12.53
N LEU A 109 -2.38 -12.26 12.84
CA LEU A 109 -1.78 -11.35 11.86
C LEU A 109 -0.39 -11.82 11.41
N ASP A 110 0.43 -12.36 12.30
CA ASP A 110 1.73 -12.92 11.94
C ASP A 110 1.58 -14.24 11.14
N ASP A 111 0.81 -15.20 11.66
CA ASP A 111 0.71 -16.54 11.05
C ASP A 111 -0.02 -16.54 9.70
N TYR A 112 -1.10 -15.76 9.57
CA TYR A 112 -1.92 -15.76 8.36
C TYR A 112 -1.44 -14.74 7.32
N PHE A 113 -1.16 -13.50 7.75
CA PHE A 113 -0.79 -12.40 6.87
C PHE A 113 0.72 -12.16 6.78
N GLY A 114 1.52 -12.63 7.75
CA GLY A 114 2.96 -12.33 7.83
C GLY A 114 3.24 -10.92 8.40
N PHE A 115 2.27 -10.33 9.10
CA PHE A 115 2.36 -8.96 9.58
C PHE A 115 3.00 -8.89 10.96
N LYS A 116 4.21 -8.33 10.99
CA LYS A 116 5.02 -8.09 12.20
C LYS A 116 4.99 -6.63 12.63
N HIS A 117 4.68 -6.39 13.90
CA HIS A 117 4.63 -5.05 14.50
C HIS A 117 5.96 -4.32 14.47
N ASP A 118 7.07 -5.00 14.76
CA ASP A 118 8.42 -4.42 14.74
C ASP A 118 8.83 -3.87 13.37
N PHE A 119 8.19 -4.33 12.29
CA PHE A 119 8.52 -3.92 10.93
C PHE A 119 7.80 -2.63 10.49
N LEU A 120 6.92 -2.08 11.34
CA LEU A 120 6.06 -0.95 11.00
C LEU A 120 6.83 0.30 10.58
N GLY A 121 8.00 0.56 11.19
CA GLY A 121 8.88 1.66 10.78
C GLY A 121 9.44 1.48 9.36
N VAL A 122 9.76 0.24 8.96
CA VAL A 122 10.24 -0.07 7.60
C VAL A 122 9.10 0.09 6.59
N VAL A 123 7.89 -0.37 6.93
CA VAL A 123 6.69 -0.20 6.11
C VAL A 123 6.42 1.29 5.83
N ALA A 124 6.56 2.13 6.85
CA ALA A 124 6.43 3.58 6.70
C ALA A 124 7.45 4.17 5.73
N ALA A 125 8.73 3.79 5.86
CA ALA A 125 9.80 4.24 4.98
C ALA A 125 9.57 3.79 3.51
N VAL A 126 9.11 2.56 3.30
CA VAL A 126 8.84 2.02 1.96
C VAL A 126 7.70 2.79 1.26
N ILE A 127 6.62 3.11 1.97
CA ILE A 127 5.50 3.89 1.40
C ILE A 127 5.96 5.30 1.01
N VAL A 128 6.77 5.96 1.84
CA VAL A 128 7.39 7.24 1.49
C VAL A 128 8.28 7.07 0.26
N GLY A 129 9.05 5.99 0.18
CA GLY A 129 9.87 5.65 -0.98
C GLY A 129 9.06 5.55 -2.27
N PHE A 130 7.94 4.81 -2.28
CA PHE A 130 7.03 4.74 -3.43
C PHE A 130 6.43 6.09 -3.80
N THR A 131 6.05 6.88 -2.79
CA THR A 131 5.49 8.22 -2.99
C THR A 131 6.48 9.13 -3.71
N VAL A 132 7.74 9.17 -3.23
CA VAL A 132 8.83 9.96 -3.84
C VAL A 132 9.18 9.42 -5.23
N LEU A 133 9.19 8.10 -5.40
CA LEU A 133 9.47 7.46 -6.69
C LEU A 133 8.44 7.85 -7.76
N PHE A 134 7.13 7.77 -7.47
CA PHE A 134 6.10 8.18 -8.42
C PHE A 134 6.17 9.68 -8.72
N LEU A 135 6.44 10.51 -7.70
CA LEU A 135 6.64 11.95 -7.90
C LEU A 135 7.83 12.24 -8.81
N PHE A 136 8.95 11.55 -8.60
CA PHE A 136 10.15 11.71 -9.41
C PHE A 136 9.92 11.30 -10.86
N ILE A 137 9.28 10.15 -11.11
CA ILE A 137 8.97 9.70 -12.47
C ILE A 137 8.02 10.69 -13.14
N PHE A 138 7.01 11.19 -12.43
CA PHE A 138 6.12 12.23 -12.94
C PHE A 138 6.88 13.49 -13.35
N ALA A 139 7.71 14.05 -12.46
CA ALA A 139 8.49 15.25 -12.72
C ALA A 139 9.47 15.07 -13.89
N PHE A 140 10.13 13.91 -13.97
CA PHE A 140 11.00 13.57 -15.08
C PHE A 140 10.23 13.44 -16.40
N SER A 141 9.07 12.78 -16.37
CA SER A 141 8.25 12.54 -17.56
C SER A 141 7.73 13.83 -18.17
N ILE A 142 7.28 14.80 -17.37
CA ILE A 142 6.89 16.12 -17.88
C ILE A 142 8.06 16.84 -18.56
N LYS A 143 9.27 16.71 -18.01
CA LYS A 143 10.46 17.37 -18.56
C LYS A 143 10.90 16.77 -19.89
N VAL A 144 10.79 15.45 -20.04
CA VAL A 144 11.27 14.71 -21.22
C VAL A 144 10.20 14.60 -22.30
N PHE A 145 8.97 14.27 -21.92
CA PHE A 145 7.85 14.09 -22.83
C PHE A 145 7.03 15.37 -22.94
N ASN A 146 7.41 16.24 -23.88
CA ASN A 146 6.61 17.41 -24.22
C ASN A 146 5.64 17.10 -25.37
N PHE A 147 4.50 16.49 -25.03
CA PHE A 147 3.47 16.11 -26.02
C PHE A 147 2.72 17.31 -26.63
N GLN A 148 2.83 18.52 -26.06
CA GLN A 148 2.20 19.73 -26.60
C GLN A 148 2.96 20.34 -27.79
N ARG A 149 4.21 19.90 -28.05
CA ARG A 149 5.05 20.44 -29.12
C ARG A 149 5.16 19.51 -30.34
N ARG A 150 4.24 18.55 -30.48
CA ARG A 150 4.06 17.71 -31.67
C ARG A 150 2.83 18.15 -32.45
#